data_AF-A0A7X8IFA2-F1
#
_entry.id   AF-A0A7X8IFA2-F1
#
_cell.length_a   1.000
_cell.length_b   1.000
_cell.length_c   1.000
_cell.angle_alpha   90.00
_cell.angle_beta   90.00
_cell.angle_gamma   90.00
#
_symmetry.space_group_name_H-M   'P 1'
#
loop_
_entity.id
_entity.type
_entity.pdbx_description
1 polymer ?
#
loop_
_entity_poly.entity_id
_entity_poly.type
_entity_poly.pdbx_seq_one_letter_code
_entity_poly.pdbx_strand_id
1 'polypeptide(L)'
;MRFLGIDYGDKRTGLAVSDADATLANPLTVIETENPIYLAERIAHITAEQAVDAVVLGLPLNMDGREGPRAQRVRTFAELLSALISKPIEFYDERLSSYAAESLFPAGQLTRGQKKKRRDAVAASVILQSFLDERRQNIKPSACPRLVRFASPRALARRAAEEFIAAAKEAAAQHGRFYAAISGGKTPRLFFEHLAQPEFAEQVPWDKTFIFWADERCVPPDSPHSNYALARETFLKAVPIPPEQIFRVHGEYDDCVKAADVYQTILRNVFGCSEGTVPVFDLIVLGLGQDGHIASLLPNDPALSVTDDLTWPVFTESNFNRVTLTPPVLQNARRLMILVEGKEKAPILRDLFTGSPDPHRYPAYLLWPVLEKVRWLIDQDAAALLPQTVLNNTEQHE
;
A
#
# COMPACT_ATOMS: atom_id res chain seq x y z
N MET A 1 3.04 -3.06 -16.55
CA MET A 1 2.86 -4.52 -16.34
C MET A 1 1.87 -5.00 -17.37
N ARG A 2 2.10 -6.14 -18.00
CA ARG A 2 1.19 -6.72 -18.99
C ARG A 2 0.40 -7.88 -18.39
N PHE A 3 -0.91 -7.88 -18.59
CA PHE A 3 -1.82 -8.89 -18.07
C PHE A 3 -2.40 -9.76 -19.19
N LEU A 4 -2.63 -11.04 -18.89
CA LEU A 4 -3.41 -11.94 -19.74
C LEU A 4 -4.74 -12.26 -19.06
N GLY A 5 -5.85 -11.87 -19.67
CA GLY A 5 -7.20 -12.20 -19.22
C GLY A 5 -7.70 -13.49 -19.84
N ILE A 6 -8.35 -14.33 -19.04
CA ILE A 6 -8.84 -15.66 -19.43
C ILE A 6 -10.31 -15.79 -19.07
N ASP A 7 -11.14 -16.03 -20.09
CA ASP A 7 -12.53 -16.50 -19.94
C ASP A 7 -12.56 -18.01 -20.14
N TYR A 8 -12.54 -18.77 -19.05
CA TYR A 8 -12.41 -20.22 -19.08
C TYR A 8 -13.75 -20.92 -19.34
N GLY A 9 -13.86 -21.59 -20.49
CA GLY A 9 -15.06 -22.30 -20.91
C GLY A 9 -14.81 -23.75 -21.31
N ASP A 10 -15.84 -24.58 -21.21
CA ASP A 10 -15.76 -26.05 -21.34
C ASP A 10 -15.22 -26.56 -22.70
N LYS A 11 -15.48 -25.83 -23.79
CA LYS A 11 -14.99 -26.17 -25.14
C LYS A 11 -14.16 -25.08 -25.78
N ARG A 12 -14.27 -23.87 -25.25
CA ARG A 12 -13.74 -22.64 -25.82
C ARG A 12 -13.30 -21.75 -24.69
N THR A 13 -12.04 -21.36 -24.73
CA THR A 13 -11.46 -20.42 -23.77
C THR A 13 -10.99 -19.18 -24.50
N GLY A 14 -11.55 -18.04 -24.11
CA GLY A 14 -11.18 -16.73 -24.66
C GLY A 14 -9.95 -16.18 -23.95
N LEU A 15 -9.06 -15.55 -24.71
CA LEU A 15 -7.86 -14.88 -24.18
C LEU A 15 -7.84 -13.42 -24.64
N ALA A 16 -7.45 -12.53 -23.73
CA ALA A 16 -7.20 -11.12 -23.99
C ALA A 16 -5.87 -10.69 -23.36
N VAL A 17 -5.23 -9.67 -23.90
CA VAL A 17 -3.96 -9.14 -23.39
C VAL A 17 -4.08 -7.65 -23.17
N SER A 18 -3.44 -7.13 -22.12
CA SER A 18 -3.35 -5.69 -21.91
C SER A 18 -2.23 -5.06 -22.75
N ASP A 19 -2.32 -3.75 -22.97
CA ASP A 19 -1.15 -2.95 -23.31
C ASP A 19 -0.12 -2.93 -22.16
N ALA A 20 1.07 -2.38 -22.43
CA ALA A 20 2.18 -2.36 -21.46
C ALA A 20 1.87 -1.51 -20.21
N ASP A 21 0.99 -0.51 -20.39
CA ASP A 21 0.53 0.43 -19.38
C ASP A 21 -0.70 -0.07 -18.60
N ALA A 22 -1.14 -1.32 -18.82
CA ALA A 22 -2.29 -1.93 -18.14
C ALA A 22 -3.57 -1.07 -18.21
N THR A 23 -3.80 -0.43 -19.35
CA THR A 23 -4.87 0.54 -19.60
C THR A 23 -5.98 0.00 -20.47
N LEU A 24 -5.64 -0.74 -21.53
CA LEU A 24 -6.60 -1.29 -22.47
C LEU A 24 -6.42 -2.79 -22.62
N ALA A 25 -7.51 -3.54 -22.47
CA ALA A 25 -7.59 -4.95 -22.79
C ALA A 25 -7.95 -5.13 -24.27
N ASN A 26 -7.16 -5.93 -24.98
CA ASN A 26 -7.39 -6.27 -26.38
C ASN A 26 -7.65 -7.77 -26.52
N PRO A 27 -8.68 -8.20 -27.26
CA PRO A 27 -8.88 -9.61 -27.59
C PRO A 27 -7.64 -10.19 -28.28
N LEU A 28 -7.16 -11.33 -27.81
CA LEU A 28 -5.98 -12.00 -28.35
C LEU A 28 -6.37 -13.16 -29.26
N THR A 29 -7.00 -14.19 -28.70
CA THR A 29 -7.39 -15.40 -29.45
C THR A 29 -8.42 -16.23 -28.67
N VAL A 30 -8.93 -17.29 -29.30
CA VAL A 30 -9.78 -18.31 -28.67
C VAL A 30 -9.18 -19.67 -28.94
N ILE A 31 -8.99 -20.46 -27.88
CA ILE A 31 -8.52 -21.83 -27.97
C ILE A 31 -9.74 -22.75 -27.85
N GLU A 32 -9.94 -23.61 -28.87
CA GLU A 32 -11.06 -24.56 -28.90
C GLU A 32 -10.53 -25.96 -28.56
N THR A 33 -10.80 -26.42 -27.35
CA THR A 33 -10.38 -27.73 -26.83
C THR A 33 -11.20 -28.08 -25.60
N GLU A 34 -11.44 -29.39 -25.40
CA GLU A 34 -12.01 -29.93 -24.15
C GLU A 34 -10.92 -30.51 -23.24
N ASN A 35 -9.66 -30.55 -23.71
CA ASN A 35 -8.52 -31.06 -22.95
C ASN A 35 -7.88 -29.92 -22.14
N PRO A 36 -8.00 -29.91 -20.79
CA PRO A 36 -7.48 -28.84 -19.94
C PRO A 36 -5.96 -28.80 -19.87
N ILE A 37 -5.28 -29.94 -20.03
CA ILE A 37 -3.80 -30.01 -20.03
C ILE A 37 -3.27 -29.32 -21.28
N TYR A 38 -3.79 -29.69 -22.45
CA TYR A 38 -3.42 -29.04 -23.71
C TYR A 38 -3.71 -27.53 -23.68
N LEU A 39 -4.85 -27.14 -23.11
CA LEU A 39 -5.20 -25.73 -22.95
C LEU A 39 -4.18 -24.98 -22.07
N ALA A 40 -3.80 -25.55 -20.93
CA ALA A 40 -2.84 -24.95 -20.01
C ALA A 40 -1.44 -24.79 -20.65
N GLU A 41 -0.96 -25.81 -21.37
CA GLU A 41 0.30 -25.75 -22.13
C GLU A 41 0.29 -24.64 -23.18
N ARG A 42 -0.82 -24.52 -23.91
CA ARG A 42 -0.98 -23.46 -24.93
C ARG A 42 -1.01 -22.07 -24.31
N ILE A 43 -1.67 -21.90 -23.17
CA ILE A 43 -1.70 -20.62 -22.44
C ILE A 43 -0.31 -20.31 -21.88
N ALA A 44 0.41 -21.28 -21.32
CA ALA A 44 1.77 -21.08 -20.83
C ALA A 44 2.71 -20.57 -21.93
N HIS A 45 2.59 -21.13 -23.15
CA HIS A 45 3.33 -20.63 -24.31
C HIS A 45 2.97 -19.19 -24.65
N ILE A 46 1.68 -18.84 -24.70
CA ILE A 46 1.20 -17.48 -24.98
C ILE A 46 1.68 -16.48 -23.91
N THR A 47 1.65 -16.86 -22.64
CA THR A 47 2.14 -16.04 -21.52
C THR A 47 3.62 -15.67 -21.73
N ALA A 48 4.44 -16.61 -22.22
CA ALA A 48 5.83 -16.36 -22.55
C ALA A 48 5.98 -15.47 -23.80
N GLU A 49 5.28 -15.79 -24.89
CA GLU A 49 5.32 -15.03 -26.16
C GLU A 49 4.91 -13.56 -25.98
N GLN A 50 3.89 -13.31 -25.17
CA GLN A 50 3.34 -11.97 -24.96
C GLN A 50 4.09 -11.18 -23.87
N ALA A 51 5.09 -11.78 -23.22
CA ALA A 51 5.80 -11.21 -22.06
C ALA A 51 4.81 -10.73 -20.97
N VAL A 52 3.91 -11.64 -20.56
CA VAL A 52 2.89 -11.36 -19.55
C VAL A 52 3.51 -11.43 -18.14
N ASP A 53 3.13 -10.47 -17.30
CA ASP A 53 3.59 -10.35 -15.92
C ASP A 53 2.65 -11.05 -14.93
N ALA A 54 1.35 -11.09 -15.24
CA ALA A 54 0.32 -11.73 -14.41
C ALA A 54 -0.88 -12.21 -15.26
N VAL A 55 -1.56 -13.25 -14.78
CA VAL A 55 -2.76 -13.81 -15.42
C VAL A 55 -3.99 -13.47 -14.59
N VAL A 56 -5.08 -13.09 -15.25
CA VAL A 56 -6.38 -12.80 -14.65
C VAL A 56 -7.38 -13.83 -15.15
N LEU A 57 -7.85 -14.70 -14.26
CA LEU A 57 -8.88 -15.70 -14.55
C LEU A 57 -10.26 -15.17 -14.12
N GLY A 58 -11.22 -15.18 -15.04
CA GLY A 58 -12.61 -14.96 -14.68
C GLY A 58 -13.13 -16.06 -13.75
N LEU A 59 -13.85 -15.67 -12.69
CA LEU A 59 -14.43 -16.54 -11.69
C LEU A 59 -15.97 -16.37 -11.68
N PRO A 60 -16.74 -17.38 -12.14
CA PRO A 60 -18.19 -17.30 -12.25
C PRO A 60 -18.85 -17.60 -10.90
N LEU A 61 -18.92 -16.57 -10.05
CA LEU A 61 -19.63 -16.62 -8.76
C LEU A 61 -21.15 -16.60 -8.96
N ASN A 62 -21.88 -17.24 -8.04
CA ASN A 62 -23.33 -17.15 -7.98
C ASN A 62 -23.77 -15.75 -7.52
N MET A 63 -25.02 -15.35 -7.79
CA MET A 63 -25.54 -14.03 -7.40
C MET A 63 -25.43 -13.71 -5.90
N ASP A 64 -25.40 -14.73 -5.04
CA ASP A 64 -25.20 -14.61 -3.59
C ASP A 64 -23.72 -14.53 -3.16
N GLY A 65 -22.79 -14.52 -4.13
CA GLY A 65 -21.34 -14.47 -3.93
C GLY A 65 -20.68 -15.82 -3.66
N ARG A 66 -21.43 -16.93 -3.64
CA ARG A 66 -20.87 -18.26 -3.39
C ARG A 66 -20.31 -18.89 -4.66
N GLU A 67 -19.31 -19.75 -4.48
CA GLU A 67 -18.75 -20.55 -5.57
C GLU A 67 -19.68 -21.74 -5.91
N GLY A 68 -20.00 -21.89 -7.20
CA GLY A 68 -20.69 -23.07 -7.72
C GLY A 68 -19.75 -24.06 -8.40
N PRO A 69 -20.27 -25.16 -8.97
CA PRO A 69 -19.47 -26.15 -9.69
C PRO A 69 -18.62 -25.58 -10.84
N ARG A 70 -19.05 -24.46 -11.45
CA ARG A 70 -18.28 -23.77 -12.50
C ARG A 70 -17.03 -23.08 -11.93
N ALA A 71 -17.16 -22.38 -10.81
CA ALA A 71 -16.03 -21.74 -10.13
C ALA A 71 -14.99 -22.78 -9.69
N GLN A 72 -15.44 -23.95 -9.19
CA GLN A 72 -14.53 -25.03 -8.84
C GLN A 72 -13.71 -25.53 -10.04
N ARG A 73 -14.33 -25.65 -11.23
CA ARG A 73 -13.60 -26.04 -12.46
C ARG A 73 -12.56 -25.00 -12.87
N VAL A 74 -12.88 -23.71 -12.71
CA VAL A 74 -11.92 -22.61 -12.94
C VAL A 74 -10.73 -22.73 -11.98
N ARG A 75 -10.98 -23.00 -10.69
CA ARG A 75 -9.90 -23.18 -9.70
C ARG A 75 -9.00 -24.38 -9.99
N THR A 76 -9.58 -25.53 -10.32
CA THR A 76 -8.79 -26.71 -10.73
C THR A 76 -7.97 -26.44 -11.99
N PHE A 77 -8.52 -25.69 -12.95
CA PHE A 77 -7.75 -25.28 -14.12
C PHE A 77 -6.61 -24.31 -13.77
N ALA A 78 -6.85 -23.36 -12.84
CA ALA A 78 -5.81 -22.46 -12.36
C ALA A 78 -4.65 -23.20 -11.68
N GLU A 79 -4.93 -24.24 -10.90
CA GLU A 79 -3.90 -25.11 -10.31
C GLU A 79 -3.03 -25.76 -11.39
N LEU A 80 -3.66 -26.35 -12.41
CA LEU A 80 -2.96 -26.94 -13.56
C LEU A 80 -2.09 -25.91 -14.29
N LEU A 81 -2.62 -24.70 -14.52
CA LEU A 81 -1.89 -23.63 -15.19
C LEU A 81 -0.73 -23.12 -14.33
N SER A 82 -0.92 -22.96 -13.02
CA SER A 82 0.11 -22.49 -12.08
C SER A 82 1.31 -23.44 -12.00
N ALA A 83 1.12 -24.73 -12.29
CA ALA A 83 2.23 -25.68 -12.38
C ALA A 83 3.11 -25.47 -13.63
N LEU A 84 2.61 -24.76 -14.65
CA LEU A 84 3.29 -24.53 -15.92
C LEU A 84 3.83 -23.10 -16.08
N ILE A 85 3.35 -22.14 -15.29
CA ILE A 85 3.79 -20.74 -15.34
C ILE A 85 4.29 -20.27 -13.97
N SER A 86 5.38 -19.50 -13.95
CA SER A 86 5.88 -18.85 -12.73
C SER A 86 5.21 -17.51 -12.42
N LYS A 87 4.19 -17.12 -13.21
CA LYS A 87 3.50 -15.84 -13.10
C LYS A 87 2.31 -15.96 -12.13
N PRO A 88 2.01 -14.92 -11.33
CA PRO A 88 0.85 -14.93 -10.46
C PRO A 88 -0.45 -15.05 -11.26
N ILE A 89 -1.41 -15.77 -10.69
CA ILE A 89 -2.78 -15.92 -11.22
C ILE A 89 -3.75 -15.25 -10.23
N GLU A 90 -4.43 -14.21 -10.70
CA GLU A 90 -5.46 -13.47 -9.96
C GLU A 90 -6.85 -13.92 -10.45
N PHE A 91 -7.84 -13.98 -9.55
CA PHE A 91 -9.23 -14.30 -9.90
C PHE A 91 -10.07 -13.04 -9.93
N TYR A 92 -10.94 -12.90 -10.93
CA TYR A 92 -11.82 -11.76 -11.09
C TYR A 92 -13.30 -12.15 -11.15
N ASP A 93 -14.15 -11.50 -10.36
CA ASP A 93 -15.58 -11.82 -10.26
C ASP A 93 -16.36 -11.40 -11.52
N GLU A 94 -16.95 -12.38 -12.21
CA GLU A 94 -17.67 -12.17 -13.47
C GLU A 94 -19.12 -11.67 -13.32
N ARG A 95 -19.65 -11.51 -12.09
CA ARG A 95 -21.07 -11.18 -11.87
C ARG A 95 -21.50 -9.85 -12.47
N LEU A 96 -20.60 -8.87 -12.57
CA LEU A 96 -20.90 -7.52 -13.04
C LEU A 96 -20.56 -7.27 -14.51
N SER A 97 -19.80 -8.17 -15.15
CA SER A 97 -19.28 -7.97 -16.52
C SER A 97 -20.23 -8.46 -17.62
N SER A 98 -21.19 -9.33 -17.29
CA SER A 98 -22.14 -9.91 -18.26
C SER A 98 -23.04 -8.87 -18.93
N TYR A 99 -23.36 -7.76 -18.25
CA TYR A 99 -24.22 -6.68 -18.78
C TYR A 99 -23.44 -5.67 -19.67
N ALA A 100 -22.13 -5.53 -19.43
CA ALA A 100 -21.26 -4.61 -20.16
C ALA A 100 -20.86 -5.13 -21.56
N ALA A 101 -20.81 -6.46 -21.73
CA ALA A 101 -20.49 -7.08 -23.02
C ALA A 101 -21.60 -6.89 -24.07
N GLU A 102 -22.87 -6.73 -23.65
CA GLU A 102 -24.00 -6.58 -24.56
C GLU A 102 -24.13 -5.16 -25.16
N SER A 103 -23.52 -4.16 -24.52
CA SER A 103 -23.65 -2.73 -24.90
C SER A 103 -22.56 -2.22 -25.85
N LEU A 104 -21.55 -3.02 -26.17
CA LEU A 104 -20.36 -2.59 -26.93
C LEU A 104 -20.47 -2.65 -28.47
N PHE A 105 -21.58 -3.08 -29.09
CA PHE A 105 -21.63 -3.18 -30.57
C PHE A 105 -22.94 -2.73 -31.26
N PRO A 106 -22.86 -1.73 -32.18
CA PRO A 106 -23.87 -1.44 -33.20
C PRO A 106 -23.97 -2.56 -34.25
N ALA A 107 -25.16 -2.74 -34.81
CA ALA A 107 -25.45 -3.76 -35.83
C ALA A 107 -24.61 -3.57 -37.11
N GLY A 108 -23.74 -4.54 -37.43
CA GLY A 108 -22.93 -4.56 -38.67
C GLY A 108 -22.51 -5.96 -39.12
N GLN A 109 -22.35 -6.13 -40.44
CA GLN A 109 -22.32 -7.38 -41.22
C GLN A 109 -21.18 -8.36 -40.85
N LEU A 110 -21.51 -9.43 -40.10
CA LEU A 110 -20.65 -10.60 -39.89
C LEU A 110 -21.50 -11.87 -39.95
N THR A 111 -20.93 -12.97 -40.47
CA THR A 111 -21.62 -14.28 -40.52
C THR A 111 -21.79 -14.89 -39.12
N ARG A 112 -22.79 -15.78 -38.92
CA ARG A 112 -23.10 -16.39 -37.60
C ARG A 112 -21.88 -17.04 -36.92
N GLY A 113 -21.00 -17.69 -37.68
CA GLY A 113 -19.77 -18.33 -37.15
C GLY A 113 -18.70 -17.32 -36.72
N GLN A 114 -18.50 -16.25 -37.49
CA GLN A 114 -17.56 -15.17 -37.18
C GLN A 114 -18.04 -14.34 -35.98
N LYS A 115 -19.34 -14.11 -35.84
CA LYS A 115 -19.96 -13.48 -34.66
C LYS A 115 -19.69 -14.28 -33.39
N LYS A 116 -19.79 -15.62 -33.44
CA LYS A 116 -19.58 -16.49 -32.27
C LYS A 116 -18.11 -16.51 -31.82
N LYS A 117 -17.16 -16.69 -32.74
CA LYS A 117 -15.72 -16.70 -32.40
C LYS A 117 -15.22 -15.33 -31.93
N ARG A 118 -15.76 -14.22 -32.47
CA ARG A 118 -15.45 -12.86 -32.04
C ARG A 118 -16.06 -12.55 -30.66
N ARG A 119 -17.24 -13.08 -30.35
CA ARG A 119 -17.91 -12.90 -29.05
C ARG A 119 -17.15 -13.57 -27.89
N ASP A 120 -16.61 -14.77 -28.10
CA ASP A 120 -15.87 -15.51 -27.06
C ASP A 120 -14.51 -14.84 -26.75
N ALA A 121 -13.82 -14.27 -27.75
CA ALA A 121 -12.59 -13.46 -27.52
C ALA A 121 -12.90 -12.12 -26.81
N VAL A 122 -14.07 -11.56 -27.06
CA VAL A 122 -14.53 -10.30 -26.46
C VAL A 122 -14.84 -10.48 -24.99
N ALA A 123 -15.39 -11.62 -24.56
CA ALA A 123 -15.68 -11.88 -23.15
C ALA A 123 -14.42 -11.79 -22.27
N ALA A 124 -13.31 -12.42 -22.70
CA ALA A 124 -12.03 -12.30 -22.01
C ALA A 124 -11.51 -10.86 -21.95
N SER A 125 -11.75 -10.05 -23.00
CA SER A 125 -11.38 -8.63 -22.98
C SER A 125 -12.23 -7.79 -22.05
N VAL A 126 -13.52 -8.13 -21.88
CA VAL A 126 -14.40 -7.45 -20.92
C VAL A 126 -13.99 -7.80 -19.49
N ILE A 127 -13.73 -9.08 -19.19
CA ILE A 127 -13.22 -9.52 -17.88
C ILE A 127 -11.92 -8.77 -17.55
N LEU A 128 -10.97 -8.76 -18.49
CA LEU A 128 -9.70 -8.08 -18.29
C LEU A 128 -9.87 -6.57 -18.16
N GLN A 129 -10.70 -5.93 -19.00
CA GLN A 129 -10.94 -4.49 -18.91
C GLN A 129 -11.58 -4.12 -17.58
N SER A 130 -12.60 -4.86 -17.13
CA SER A 130 -13.22 -4.65 -15.82
C SER A 130 -12.23 -4.80 -14.67
N PHE A 131 -11.36 -5.82 -14.73
CA PHE A 131 -10.27 -5.98 -13.76
C PHE A 131 -9.31 -4.78 -13.76
N LEU A 132 -8.87 -4.31 -14.94
CA LEU A 132 -7.95 -3.18 -15.06
C LEU A 132 -8.61 -1.88 -14.59
N ASP A 133 -9.88 -1.68 -14.93
CA ASP A 133 -10.68 -0.52 -14.54
C ASP A 133 -10.95 -0.52 -13.03
N GLU A 134 -11.27 -1.67 -12.42
CA GLU A 134 -11.44 -1.80 -10.98
C GLU A 134 -10.13 -1.61 -10.23
N ARG A 135 -9.03 -2.20 -10.73
CA ARG A 135 -7.68 -1.94 -10.21
C ARG A 135 -7.33 -0.46 -10.30
N ARG A 136 -7.74 0.22 -11.36
CA ARG A 136 -7.59 1.67 -11.53
C ARG A 136 -8.55 2.47 -10.65
N GLN A 137 -9.76 2.02 -10.38
CA GLN A 137 -10.71 2.71 -9.49
C GLN A 137 -10.37 2.53 -8.01
N ASN A 138 -9.81 1.38 -7.64
CA ASN A 138 -9.19 1.13 -6.34
C ASN A 138 -7.89 1.93 -6.15
N ILE A 139 -7.28 2.40 -7.25
CA ILE A 139 -6.27 3.47 -7.26
C ILE A 139 -6.99 4.79 -7.59
N LYS A 140 -7.83 5.33 -6.69
CA LYS A 140 -8.53 6.61 -6.91
C LYS A 140 -7.59 7.67 -7.52
N PRO A 141 -7.75 8.08 -8.79
CA PRO A 141 -6.95 9.15 -9.38
C PRO A 141 -7.35 10.56 -8.89
N SER A 142 -8.26 10.65 -7.91
CA SER A 142 -8.93 11.88 -7.50
C SER A 142 -8.65 12.32 -6.06
N ALA A 143 -7.92 11.56 -5.26
CA ALA A 143 -7.26 12.12 -4.08
C ALA A 143 -5.92 12.68 -4.54
N CYS A 144 -5.88 13.95 -4.94
CA CYS A 144 -4.59 14.61 -5.09
C CYS A 144 -3.89 14.52 -3.72
N PRO A 145 -2.68 13.95 -3.64
CA PRO A 145 -1.96 13.86 -2.38
C PRO A 145 -1.87 15.28 -1.78
N ARG A 146 -2.26 15.42 -0.50
CA ARG A 146 -2.20 16.71 0.20
C ARG A 146 -0.75 17.06 0.48
N LEU A 147 -0.09 17.62 -0.52
CA LEU A 147 1.27 18.08 -0.45
C LEU A 147 1.28 19.51 0.09
N VAL A 148 2.15 19.77 1.04
CA VAL A 148 2.35 21.09 1.63
C VAL A 148 3.84 21.38 1.60
N ARG A 149 4.22 22.48 0.97
CA ARG A 149 5.63 22.85 0.78
C ARG A 149 6.03 23.95 1.75
N PHE A 150 7.20 23.78 2.36
CA PHE A 150 7.79 24.73 3.31
C PHE A 150 9.14 25.25 2.83
N ALA A 151 9.46 26.49 3.19
CA ALA A 151 10.71 27.14 2.80
C ALA A 151 11.97 26.50 3.41
N SER A 152 11.85 25.76 4.52
CA SER A 152 12.99 25.11 5.18
C SER A 152 12.60 23.87 6.00
N PRO A 153 13.55 22.98 6.28
CA PRO A 153 13.37 21.87 7.24
C PRO A 153 12.80 22.30 8.59
N ARG A 154 13.21 23.48 9.10
CA ARG A 154 12.74 24.01 10.39
C ARG A 154 11.27 24.46 10.32
N ALA A 155 10.86 25.09 9.23
CA ALA A 155 9.47 25.48 9.02
C ALA A 155 8.56 24.24 8.88
N LEU A 156 9.01 23.24 8.14
CA LEU A 156 8.36 21.93 8.04
C LEU A 156 8.20 21.28 9.42
N ALA A 157 9.28 21.21 10.20
CA ALA A 157 9.29 20.58 11.52
C ALA A 157 8.37 21.29 12.53
N ARG A 158 8.37 22.63 12.51
CA ARG A 158 7.42 23.44 13.29
C ARG A 158 5.98 23.08 12.93
N ARG A 159 5.65 23.04 11.64
CA ARG A 159 4.30 22.69 11.21
C ARG A 159 3.93 21.26 11.59
N ALA A 160 4.86 20.31 11.49
CA ALA A 160 4.64 18.94 11.97
C ALA A 160 4.28 18.89 13.46
N ALA A 161 4.94 19.71 14.30
CA ALA A 161 4.58 19.84 15.72
C ALA A 161 3.20 20.45 15.93
N GLU A 162 2.83 21.48 15.16
CA GLU A 162 1.48 22.08 15.20
C GLU A 162 0.39 21.08 14.80
N GLU A 163 0.62 20.26 13.76
CA GLU A 163 -0.33 19.22 13.33
C GLU A 163 -0.44 18.07 14.35
N PHE A 164 0.67 17.70 14.99
CA PHE A 164 0.66 16.73 16.09
C PHE A 164 -0.18 17.24 17.28
N ILE A 165 0.02 18.50 17.70
CA ILE A 165 -0.77 19.13 18.78
C ILE A 165 -2.25 19.16 18.40
N ALA A 166 -2.59 19.55 17.17
CA ALA A 166 -3.96 19.61 16.71
C ALA A 166 -4.63 18.23 16.74
N ALA A 167 -3.94 17.20 16.22
CA ALA A 167 -4.42 15.82 16.27
C ALA A 167 -4.58 15.31 17.71
N ALA A 168 -3.63 15.64 18.59
CA ALA A 168 -3.69 15.25 20.00
C ALA A 168 -4.88 15.85 20.73
N LYS A 169 -5.09 17.17 20.60
CA LYS A 169 -6.23 17.87 21.19
C LYS A 169 -7.56 17.33 20.68
N GLU A 170 -7.66 17.09 19.37
CA GLU A 170 -8.87 16.56 18.75
C GLU A 170 -9.20 15.15 19.22
N ALA A 171 -8.23 14.22 19.19
CA ALA A 171 -8.44 12.84 19.62
C ALA A 171 -8.74 12.76 21.13
N ALA A 172 -8.03 13.55 21.95
CA ALA A 172 -8.30 13.66 23.38
C ALA A 172 -9.72 14.18 23.66
N ALA A 173 -10.25 15.10 22.85
CA ALA A 173 -11.61 15.62 22.98
C ALA A 173 -12.68 14.62 22.48
N GLN A 174 -12.43 13.93 21.36
CA GLN A 174 -13.41 13.04 20.75
C GLN A 174 -13.47 11.66 21.41
N HIS A 175 -12.33 11.14 21.87
CA HIS A 175 -12.18 9.74 22.28
C HIS A 175 -11.48 9.58 23.64
N GLY A 176 -11.10 10.68 24.29
CA GLY A 176 -10.44 10.67 25.60
C GLY A 176 -8.97 10.25 25.57
N ARG A 177 -8.42 9.93 24.40
CA ARG A 177 -7.06 9.44 24.19
C ARG A 177 -6.57 9.79 22.78
N PHE A 178 -5.26 9.88 22.63
CA PHE A 178 -4.57 10.11 21.37
C PHE A 178 -3.51 9.02 21.16
N TYR A 179 -3.73 8.16 20.17
CA TYR A 179 -2.80 7.11 19.78
C TYR A 179 -1.94 7.58 18.59
N ALA A 180 -0.65 7.79 18.83
CA ALA A 180 0.28 8.21 17.80
C ALA A 180 1.43 7.22 17.60
N ALA A 181 1.71 6.85 16.35
CA ALA A 181 2.93 6.11 16.00
C ALA A 181 3.93 7.03 15.30
N ILE A 182 5.20 6.97 15.68
CA ILE A 182 6.28 7.78 15.11
C ILE A 182 7.38 6.89 14.50
N SER A 183 8.04 7.37 13.46
CA SER A 183 9.24 6.75 12.91
C SER A 183 10.49 7.55 13.30
N GLY A 184 11.68 6.96 13.13
CA GLY A 184 12.95 7.64 13.36
C GLY A 184 13.63 8.10 12.07
N GLY A 185 14.95 8.29 12.14
CA GLY A 185 15.75 8.84 11.05
C GLY A 185 16.10 10.32 11.25
N LYS A 186 16.69 10.93 10.22
CA LYS A 186 17.19 12.31 10.30
C LYS A 186 16.06 13.34 10.34
N THR A 187 15.08 13.19 9.44
CA THR A 187 13.97 14.13 9.25
C THR A 187 13.12 14.39 10.50
N PRO A 188 12.67 13.38 11.27
CA PRO A 188 11.83 13.65 12.44
C PRO A 188 12.57 14.31 13.61
N ARG A 189 13.91 14.41 13.59
CA ARG A 189 14.68 15.02 14.69
C ARG A 189 14.26 16.46 14.98
N LEU A 190 14.17 17.31 13.97
CA LEU A 190 13.76 18.71 14.16
C LEU A 190 12.31 18.80 14.66
N PHE A 191 11.44 17.90 14.20
CA PHE A 191 10.06 17.80 14.68
C PHE A 191 10.01 17.46 16.18
N PHE A 192 10.81 16.49 16.63
CA PHE A 192 10.93 16.16 18.04
C PHE A 192 11.51 17.31 18.87
N GLU A 193 12.54 17.99 18.36
CA GLU A 193 13.14 19.16 19.02
C GLU A 193 12.14 20.32 19.16
N HIS A 194 11.18 20.47 18.23
CA HIS A 194 10.05 21.38 18.37
C HIS A 194 9.05 20.90 19.43
N LEU A 195 8.67 19.62 19.45
CA LEU A 195 7.77 19.08 20.48
C LEU A 195 8.32 19.21 21.91
N ALA A 196 9.65 19.25 22.06
CA ALA A 196 10.32 19.44 23.35
C ALA A 196 10.29 20.89 23.87
N GLN A 197 10.06 21.87 23.00
CA GLN A 197 10.03 23.29 23.38
C GLN A 197 8.77 23.60 24.20
N PRO A 198 8.85 24.37 25.30
CA PRO A 198 7.71 24.67 26.16
C PRO A 198 6.46 25.16 25.41
N GLU A 199 6.64 26.03 24.41
CA GLU A 199 5.52 26.58 23.64
C GLU A 199 4.72 25.53 22.84
N PHE A 200 5.31 24.36 22.55
CA PHE A 200 4.64 23.22 21.92
C PHE A 200 4.25 22.17 22.96
N ALA A 201 5.17 21.82 23.86
CA ALA A 201 5.01 20.79 24.88
C ALA A 201 3.81 21.04 25.79
N GLU A 202 3.59 22.28 26.23
CA GLU A 202 2.49 22.65 27.13
C GLU A 202 1.10 22.52 26.47
N GLN A 203 1.05 22.44 25.15
CA GLN A 203 -0.20 22.34 24.40
C GLN A 203 -0.66 20.90 24.19
N VAL A 204 0.23 19.90 24.35
CA VAL A 204 -0.11 18.50 24.14
C VAL A 204 -0.76 17.94 25.41
N PRO A 205 -1.93 17.28 25.33
CA PRO A 205 -2.53 16.58 26.46
C PRO A 205 -1.76 15.27 26.74
N TRP A 206 -0.59 15.38 27.38
CA TRP A 206 0.34 14.27 27.60
C TRP A 206 -0.25 13.14 28.45
N ASP A 207 -1.16 13.45 29.39
CA ASP A 207 -1.93 12.48 30.19
C ASP A 207 -2.92 11.63 29.36
N LYS A 208 -3.12 11.99 28.09
CA LYS A 208 -3.99 11.29 27.13
C LYS A 208 -3.24 10.86 25.88
N THR A 209 -1.93 11.09 25.80
CA THR A 209 -1.11 10.84 24.61
C THR A 209 -0.30 9.57 24.76
N PHE A 210 -0.53 8.59 23.90
CA PHE A 210 0.15 7.31 23.91
C PHE A 210 1.02 7.19 22.65
N ILE A 211 2.31 6.93 22.84
CA ILE A 211 3.32 6.92 21.78
C ILE A 211 3.76 5.49 21.46
N PHE A 212 3.74 5.20 20.17
CA PHE A 212 4.15 3.95 19.55
C PHE A 212 5.20 4.22 18.46
N TRP A 213 5.81 3.18 17.93
CA TRP A 213 6.77 3.27 16.83
C TRP A 213 6.21 2.58 15.59
N ALA A 214 6.25 3.29 14.46
CA ALA A 214 5.88 2.73 13.17
C ALA A 214 6.87 1.66 12.71
N ASP A 215 8.12 1.81 13.13
CA ASP A 215 9.19 0.84 12.94
C ASP A 215 10.31 1.06 13.95
N GLU A 216 11.13 0.02 14.16
CA GLU A 216 12.32 0.08 14.99
C GLU A 216 13.37 -0.91 14.50
N ARG A 217 14.64 -0.61 14.78
CA ARG A 217 15.78 -1.49 14.51
C ARG A 217 15.87 -2.48 15.67
N CYS A 218 16.13 -3.75 15.36
CA CYS A 218 16.40 -4.80 16.34
C CYS A 218 17.80 -4.58 16.97
N VAL A 219 17.88 -3.57 17.84
CA VAL A 219 19.05 -3.13 18.60
C VAL A 219 18.63 -2.74 20.04
N PRO A 220 19.58 -2.66 20.98
CA PRO A 220 19.31 -2.15 22.33
C PRO A 220 18.69 -0.74 22.35
N PRO A 221 17.84 -0.41 23.35
CA PRO A 221 17.09 0.85 23.42
C PRO A 221 17.96 2.10 23.70
N ASP A 222 19.24 1.92 23.98
CA ASP A 222 20.26 2.97 24.12
C ASP A 222 21.18 3.07 22.90
N SER A 223 21.03 2.18 21.92
CA SER A 223 21.78 2.22 20.67
C SER A 223 21.55 3.53 19.92
N PRO A 224 22.59 4.15 19.32
CA PRO A 224 22.42 5.33 18.47
C PRO A 224 21.59 5.05 17.21
N HIS A 225 21.32 3.78 16.89
CA HIS A 225 20.49 3.36 15.76
C HIS A 225 19.01 3.13 16.13
N SER A 226 18.65 3.19 17.41
CA SER A 226 17.28 3.03 17.87
C SER A 226 16.45 4.31 17.61
N ASN A 227 15.29 4.13 16.98
CA ASN A 227 14.29 5.16 16.80
C ASN A 227 13.71 5.60 18.17
N TYR A 228 13.59 4.68 19.13
CA TYR A 228 13.24 4.99 20.52
C TYR A 228 14.31 5.85 21.19
N ALA A 229 15.60 5.49 21.07
CA ALA A 229 16.69 6.29 21.62
C ALA A 229 16.67 7.72 21.05
N LEU A 230 16.46 7.88 19.73
CA LEU A 230 16.32 9.19 19.11
C LEU A 230 15.21 10.01 19.79
N ALA A 231 13.98 9.49 19.82
CA ALA A 231 12.83 10.17 20.43
C ALA A 231 13.04 10.48 21.92
N ARG A 232 13.67 9.54 22.65
CA ARG A 232 13.99 9.69 24.07
C ARG A 232 14.93 10.84 24.33
N GLU A 233 16.01 10.94 23.55
CA GLU A 233 17.01 12.00 23.71
C GLU A 233 16.54 13.35 23.16
N THR A 234 15.61 13.39 22.22
CA THR A 234 15.14 14.65 21.60
C THR A 234 13.94 15.27 22.30
N PHE A 235 12.96 14.48 22.79
CA PHE A 235 11.74 15.07 23.35
C PHE A 235 11.10 14.33 24.53
N LEU A 236 11.13 12.99 24.60
CA LEU A 236 10.38 12.28 25.66
C LEU A 236 10.91 12.60 27.07
N LYS A 237 12.20 12.90 27.23
CA LYS A 237 12.78 13.35 28.51
C LYS A 237 12.38 14.78 28.90
N ALA A 238 11.90 15.58 27.94
CA ALA A 238 11.59 17.00 28.13
C ALA A 238 10.10 17.27 28.33
N VAL A 239 9.24 16.25 28.22
CA VAL A 239 7.79 16.40 28.27
C VAL A 239 7.15 15.55 29.37
N PRO A 240 6.02 15.97 29.97
CA PRO A 240 5.38 15.28 31.09
C PRO A 240 4.50 14.10 30.64
N ILE A 241 5.00 13.26 29.71
CA ILE A 241 4.31 12.03 29.29
C ILE A 241 4.48 10.93 30.34
N PRO A 242 3.39 10.28 30.81
CA PRO A 242 3.51 9.15 31.72
C PRO A 242 4.28 7.98 31.07
N PRO A 243 5.28 7.38 31.74
CA PRO A 243 6.09 6.30 31.16
C PRO A 243 5.28 5.10 30.66
N GLU A 244 4.16 4.80 31.31
CA GLU A 244 3.21 3.74 30.93
C GLU A 244 2.47 4.00 29.61
N GLN A 245 2.56 5.22 29.07
CA GLN A 245 1.99 5.61 27.78
C GLN A 245 3.01 5.54 26.64
N ILE A 246 4.22 5.02 26.89
CA ILE A 246 5.29 4.86 25.90
C ILE A 246 5.47 3.38 25.55
N PHE A 247 5.03 2.98 24.37
CA PHE A 247 5.07 1.60 23.89
C PHE A 247 6.12 1.44 22.78
N ARG A 248 7.38 1.32 23.19
CA ARG A 248 8.50 1.05 22.26
C ARG A 248 8.49 -0.39 21.77
N VAL A 249 9.09 -0.61 20.61
CA VAL A 249 9.49 -1.96 20.19
C VAL A 249 10.68 -2.41 21.06
N HIS A 250 10.64 -3.67 21.50
CA HIS A 250 11.76 -4.28 22.23
C HIS A 250 12.79 -4.85 21.25
N GLY A 251 13.56 -3.97 20.62
CA GLY A 251 14.57 -4.35 19.63
C GLY A 251 15.76 -5.14 20.21
N GLU A 252 15.90 -5.19 21.53
CA GLU A 252 16.98 -5.88 22.23
C GLU A 252 16.82 -7.41 22.31
N TYR A 253 15.73 -7.99 21.80
CA TYR A 253 15.62 -9.45 21.73
C TYR A 253 16.62 -10.01 20.72
N ASP A 254 17.23 -11.16 21.05
CA ASP A 254 18.14 -11.88 20.15
C ASP A 254 17.44 -12.35 18.86
N ASP A 255 16.11 -12.49 18.90
CA ASP A 255 15.26 -12.86 17.79
C ASP A 255 14.31 -11.71 17.43
N CYS A 256 14.47 -11.18 16.21
CA CYS A 256 13.66 -10.07 15.69
C CYS A 256 12.21 -10.50 15.40
N VAL A 257 11.96 -11.79 15.14
CA VAL A 257 10.59 -12.34 15.04
C VAL A 257 9.88 -12.20 16.37
N LYS A 258 10.54 -12.60 17.46
CA LYS A 258 10.01 -12.43 18.81
C LYS A 258 9.76 -10.96 19.15
N ALA A 259 10.62 -10.04 18.72
CA ALA A 259 10.40 -8.61 18.91
C ALA A 259 9.12 -8.14 18.19
N ALA A 260 8.85 -8.61 16.97
CA ALA A 260 7.63 -8.34 16.24
C ALA A 260 6.40 -8.90 16.96
N ASP A 261 6.42 -10.16 17.40
CA ASP A 261 5.31 -10.84 18.10
C ASP A 261 4.94 -10.15 19.42
N VAL A 262 5.96 -9.78 20.20
CA VAL A 262 5.78 -9.04 21.45
C VAL A 262 5.15 -7.68 21.16
N TYR A 263 5.59 -6.99 20.10
CA TYR A 263 5.03 -5.69 19.74
C TYR A 263 3.57 -5.81 19.26
N GLN A 264 3.24 -6.83 18.46
CA GLN A 264 1.88 -7.16 18.08
C GLN A 264 0.99 -7.41 19.31
N THR A 265 1.50 -8.13 20.31
CA THR A 265 0.76 -8.39 21.55
C THR A 265 0.51 -7.10 22.34
N ILE A 266 1.50 -6.20 22.42
CA ILE A 266 1.33 -4.88 23.04
C ILE A 266 0.22 -4.09 22.33
N LEU A 267 0.25 -4.03 20.99
CA LEU A 267 -0.77 -3.35 20.20
C LEU A 267 -2.17 -3.92 20.47
N ARG A 268 -2.33 -5.25 20.42
CA ARG A 268 -3.64 -5.88 20.69
C ARG A 268 -4.17 -5.54 22.09
N ASN A 269 -3.30 -5.60 23.10
CA ASN A 269 -3.69 -5.30 24.48
C ASN A 269 -4.10 -3.84 24.68
N VAL A 270 -3.31 -2.89 24.17
CA VAL A 270 -3.59 -1.46 24.38
C VAL A 270 -4.82 -1.00 23.60
N PHE A 271 -5.02 -1.51 22.37
CA PHE A 271 -6.18 -1.16 21.56
C PHE A 271 -7.42 -2.00 21.88
N GLY A 272 -7.28 -3.09 22.66
CA GLY A 272 -8.38 -4.00 22.97
C GLY A 272 -8.87 -4.78 21.74
N CYS A 273 -7.98 -5.06 20.78
CA CYS A 273 -8.30 -5.69 19.51
C CYS A 273 -8.20 -7.22 19.61
N SER A 274 -9.24 -7.94 19.20
CA SER A 274 -9.18 -9.39 18.99
C SER A 274 -8.37 -9.74 17.74
N GLU A 275 -8.08 -11.03 17.56
CA GLU A 275 -7.53 -11.55 16.31
C GLU A 275 -8.40 -11.11 15.11
N GLY A 276 -7.76 -10.76 13.99
CA GLY A 276 -8.41 -10.19 12.81
C GLY A 276 -8.86 -8.72 12.91
N THR A 277 -8.81 -8.08 14.09
CA THR A 277 -9.10 -6.64 14.22
C THR A 277 -7.82 -5.81 14.09
N VAL A 278 -7.84 -4.83 13.20
CA VAL A 278 -6.73 -3.89 12.97
C VAL A 278 -6.90 -2.66 13.88
N PRO A 279 -5.87 -2.25 14.65
CA PRO A 279 -5.92 -1.06 15.49
C PRO A 279 -6.02 0.22 14.64
N VAL A 280 -6.64 1.25 15.18
CA VAL A 280 -6.81 2.57 14.53
C VAL A 280 -5.98 3.59 15.28
N PHE A 281 -4.85 3.99 14.71
CA PHE A 281 -4.07 5.14 15.19
C PHE A 281 -4.74 6.46 14.81
N ASP A 282 -4.68 7.46 15.67
CA ASP A 282 -5.16 8.80 15.36
C ASP A 282 -4.18 9.53 14.43
N LEU A 283 -2.89 9.30 14.60
CA LEU A 283 -1.83 9.83 13.75
C LEU A 283 -0.67 8.83 13.61
N ILE A 284 -0.22 8.59 12.38
CA ILE A 284 1.07 7.93 12.12
C ILE A 284 1.99 8.92 11.41
N VAL A 285 3.17 9.15 11.99
CA VAL A 285 4.21 10.02 11.44
C VAL A 285 5.32 9.17 10.84
N LEU A 286 5.55 9.33 9.53
CA LEU A 286 6.52 8.53 8.76
C LEU A 286 7.55 9.43 8.10
N GLY A 287 8.74 8.87 7.86
CA GLY A 287 9.69 9.40 6.89
C GLY A 287 9.54 8.70 5.54
N LEU A 288 10.27 9.20 4.54
CA LEU A 288 10.38 8.57 3.22
C LEU A 288 11.85 8.20 2.93
N GLY A 289 12.10 6.94 2.55
CA GLY A 289 13.38 6.45 2.05
C GLY A 289 13.77 7.02 0.69
N GLN A 290 15.06 6.98 0.31
CA GLN A 290 15.48 7.39 -1.04
C GLN A 290 15.02 6.39 -2.13
N ASP A 291 14.70 5.18 -1.72
CA ASP A 291 14.13 4.06 -2.47
C ASP A 291 12.59 3.98 -2.32
N GLY A 292 11.96 4.99 -1.72
CA GLY A 292 10.51 5.04 -1.54
C GLY A 292 9.98 4.19 -0.38
N HIS A 293 10.85 3.60 0.46
CA HIS A 293 10.38 2.89 1.65
C HIS A 293 9.69 3.85 2.63
N ILE A 294 8.72 3.32 3.39
CA ILE A 294 8.10 3.97 4.54
C ILE A 294 8.18 3.01 5.72
N ALA A 295 8.29 3.55 6.94
CA ALA A 295 8.58 2.72 8.12
C ALA A 295 9.79 1.81 7.82
N SER A 296 9.64 0.50 7.95
CA SER A 296 10.63 -0.47 7.47
C SER A 296 10.10 -1.40 6.37
N LEU A 297 9.09 -0.95 5.61
CA LEU A 297 8.56 -1.63 4.42
C LEU A 297 9.47 -1.34 3.22
N LEU A 298 10.40 -2.26 2.92
CA LEU A 298 11.44 -2.10 1.89
C LEU A 298 10.96 -2.61 0.50
N PRO A 299 11.54 -2.10 -0.61
CA PRO A 299 11.22 -2.59 -1.94
C PRO A 299 11.42 -4.11 -2.08
N ASN A 300 10.46 -4.78 -2.72
CA ASN A 300 10.41 -6.24 -2.92
C ASN A 300 10.44 -7.10 -1.65
N ASP A 301 10.28 -6.51 -0.45
CA ASP A 301 10.24 -7.27 0.79
C ASP A 301 8.89 -7.99 0.97
N PRO A 302 8.84 -9.22 1.50
CA PRO A 302 7.59 -9.91 1.82
C PRO A 302 6.63 -9.12 2.73
N ALA A 303 7.16 -8.22 3.57
CA ALA A 303 6.37 -7.35 4.44
C ALA A 303 5.33 -6.51 3.70
N LEU A 304 5.54 -6.24 2.40
CA LEU A 304 4.61 -5.48 1.56
C LEU A 304 3.28 -6.21 1.33
N SER A 305 3.25 -7.53 1.47
CA SER A 305 2.09 -8.38 1.19
C SER A 305 1.44 -8.94 2.45
N VAL A 306 1.90 -8.54 3.64
CA VAL A 306 1.34 -9.01 4.92
C VAL A 306 -0.01 -8.35 5.18
N THR A 307 -1.05 -9.17 5.35
CA THR A 307 -2.42 -8.72 5.59
C THR A 307 -2.97 -9.07 6.97
N ASP A 308 -2.43 -10.11 7.61
CA ASP A 308 -3.06 -10.75 8.76
C ASP A 308 -2.40 -10.36 10.09
N ASP A 309 -1.13 -9.96 10.04
CA ASP A 309 -0.35 -9.49 11.19
C ASP A 309 -0.32 -7.97 11.28
N LEU A 310 -0.22 -7.45 12.51
CA LEU A 310 -0.10 -6.03 12.81
C LEU A 310 1.34 -5.52 12.69
N THR A 311 2.30 -6.41 12.93
CA THR A 311 3.74 -6.13 12.92
C THR A 311 4.45 -7.21 12.12
N TRP A 312 5.62 -6.90 11.58
CA TRP A 312 6.40 -7.87 10.81
C TRP A 312 7.91 -7.71 11.05
N PRO A 313 8.67 -8.81 11.18
CA PRO A 313 10.13 -8.77 11.17
C PRO A 313 10.66 -8.60 9.74
N VAL A 314 11.52 -7.60 9.54
CA VAL A 314 12.15 -7.29 8.27
C VAL A 314 13.63 -7.59 8.38
N PHE A 315 14.10 -8.54 7.56
CA PHE A 315 15.50 -8.99 7.55
C PHE A 315 16.26 -8.25 6.45
N THR A 316 17.30 -7.54 6.85
CA THR A 316 18.05 -6.67 5.93
C THR A 316 19.46 -7.20 5.72
N GLU A 317 19.95 -7.14 4.49
CA GLU A 317 21.37 -7.44 4.19
C GLU A 317 22.34 -6.42 4.80
N SER A 318 21.86 -5.25 5.25
CA SER A 318 22.69 -4.18 5.81
C SER A 318 22.29 -3.75 7.23
N ASN A 319 23.33 -3.65 8.07
CA ASN A 319 23.41 -3.13 9.44
C ASN A 319 22.45 -3.71 10.50
N PHE A 320 21.12 -3.66 10.36
CA PHE A 320 20.20 -4.12 11.43
C PHE A 320 18.85 -4.60 10.90
N ASN A 321 18.43 -5.81 11.33
CA ASN A 321 17.05 -6.28 11.20
C ASN A 321 16.09 -5.31 11.87
N ARG A 322 14.81 -5.35 11.50
CA ARG A 322 13.83 -4.35 11.91
C ARG A 322 12.48 -4.98 12.24
N VAL A 323 11.69 -4.28 13.03
CA VAL A 323 10.25 -4.53 13.20
C VAL A 323 9.51 -3.37 12.57
N THR A 324 8.45 -3.65 11.81
CA THR A 324 7.61 -2.62 11.16
C THR A 324 6.14 -2.86 11.47
N LEU A 325 5.35 -1.79 11.52
CA LEU A 325 3.91 -1.89 11.31
C LEU A 325 3.64 -2.31 9.86
N THR A 326 2.63 -3.15 9.66
CA THR A 326 2.26 -3.73 8.37
C THR A 326 1.34 -2.80 7.57
N PRO A 327 1.16 -3.03 6.25
CA PRO A 327 0.29 -2.21 5.41
C PRO A 327 -1.14 -2.02 5.96
N PRO A 328 -1.83 -3.05 6.50
CA PRO A 328 -3.15 -2.89 7.09
C PRO A 328 -3.17 -1.86 8.22
N VAL A 329 -2.18 -1.87 9.11
CA VAL A 329 -2.11 -0.94 10.24
C VAL A 329 -1.89 0.50 9.75
N LEU A 330 -0.99 0.69 8.78
CA LEU A 330 -0.74 2.02 8.21
C LEU A 330 -1.99 2.57 7.51
N GLN A 331 -2.67 1.75 6.71
CA GLN A 331 -3.88 2.15 5.96
C GLN A 331 -5.09 2.40 6.87
N ASN A 332 -5.14 1.75 8.03
CA ASN A 332 -6.23 1.87 8.99
C ASN A 332 -6.11 3.10 9.93
N ALA A 333 -5.00 3.84 9.89
CA ALA A 333 -4.86 5.08 10.62
C ALA A 333 -5.89 6.14 10.19
N ARG A 334 -6.29 7.03 11.12
CA ARG A 334 -7.15 8.19 10.82
C ARG A 334 -6.41 9.24 9.99
N ARG A 335 -5.13 9.46 10.29
CA ARG A 335 -4.25 10.41 9.62
C ARG A 335 -2.84 9.85 9.49
N LEU A 336 -2.22 10.12 8.35
CA LEU A 336 -0.79 9.89 8.14
C LEU A 336 -0.11 11.22 7.80
N MET A 337 1.03 11.47 8.42
CA MET A 337 1.87 12.63 8.14
C MET A 337 3.24 12.15 7.67
N ILE A 338 3.59 12.44 6.42
CA ILE A 338 4.86 12.06 5.82
C ILE A 338 5.78 13.28 5.82
N LEU A 339 6.91 13.17 6.51
CA LEU A 339 7.93 14.22 6.58
C LEU A 339 9.04 13.92 5.57
N VAL A 340 9.29 14.85 4.64
CA VAL A 340 10.33 14.69 3.62
C VAL A 340 11.16 15.96 3.51
N GLU A 341 12.44 15.88 3.87
CA GLU A 341 13.36 17.02 3.78
C GLU A 341 14.61 16.65 2.97
N GLY A 342 15.21 17.67 2.34
CA GLY A 342 16.51 17.57 1.71
C GLY A 342 16.49 17.15 0.24
N LYS A 343 17.47 17.69 -0.50
CA LYS A 343 17.63 17.50 -1.95
C LYS A 343 17.78 16.04 -2.37
N GLU A 344 18.30 15.19 -1.48
CA GLU A 344 18.42 13.75 -1.71
C GLU A 344 17.08 13.04 -1.88
N LYS A 345 15.97 13.67 -1.44
CA LYS A 345 14.61 13.13 -1.59
C LYS A 345 13.90 13.60 -2.85
N ALA A 346 14.44 14.59 -3.56
CA ALA A 346 13.78 15.14 -4.74
C ALA A 346 13.56 14.11 -5.87
N PRO A 347 14.51 13.20 -6.18
CA PRO A 347 14.30 12.19 -7.22
C PRO A 347 13.16 11.22 -6.89
N ILE A 348 13.11 10.73 -5.65
CA ILE A 348 12.07 9.79 -5.23
C ILE A 348 10.69 10.44 -5.16
N LEU A 349 10.60 11.70 -4.72
CA LEU A 349 9.33 12.44 -4.76
C LEU A 349 8.86 12.66 -6.21
N ARG A 350 9.76 13.04 -7.14
CA ARG A 350 9.39 13.10 -8.55
C ARG A 350 8.84 11.76 -9.02
N ASP A 351 9.54 10.66 -8.76
CA ASP A 351 9.14 9.33 -9.24
C ASP A 351 7.78 8.88 -8.65
N LEU A 352 7.51 9.17 -7.38
CA LEU A 352 6.23 8.83 -6.72
C LEU A 352 5.04 9.63 -7.25
N PHE A 353 5.25 10.88 -7.65
CA PHE A 353 4.16 11.78 -8.05
C PHE A 353 4.02 11.92 -9.57
N THR A 354 4.92 11.31 -10.35
CA THR A 354 4.86 11.30 -11.82
C THR A 354 4.86 9.90 -12.43
N GLY A 355 5.26 8.88 -11.66
CA GLY A 355 5.26 7.50 -12.10
C GLY A 355 3.91 6.80 -11.92
N SER A 356 3.82 5.59 -12.47
CA SER A 356 2.71 4.67 -12.21
C SER A 356 2.88 4.02 -10.83
N PRO A 357 1.80 3.94 -10.00
CA PRO A 357 1.85 3.26 -8.71
C PRO A 357 2.31 1.81 -8.79
N ASP A 358 3.38 1.50 -8.06
CA ASP A 358 3.98 0.17 -7.90
C ASP A 358 4.57 0.02 -6.49
N PRO A 359 3.85 -0.59 -5.54
CA PRO A 359 4.31 -0.72 -4.15
C PRO A 359 5.51 -1.66 -3.99
N HIS A 360 5.76 -2.58 -4.93
CA HIS A 360 6.94 -3.44 -4.87
C HIS A 360 8.20 -2.66 -5.20
N ARG A 361 8.10 -1.71 -6.14
CA ARG A 361 9.20 -0.80 -6.48
C ARG A 361 9.35 0.34 -5.48
N TYR A 362 8.25 0.99 -5.10
CA TYR A 362 8.24 2.11 -4.16
C TYR A 362 7.15 1.89 -3.09
N PRO A 363 7.49 1.34 -1.91
CA PRO A 363 6.54 0.98 -0.86
C PRO A 363 5.60 2.09 -0.39
N ALA A 364 5.97 3.36 -0.52
CA ALA A 364 5.09 4.49 -0.26
C ALA A 364 3.75 4.43 -1.04
N TYR A 365 3.71 3.76 -2.20
CA TYR A 365 2.46 3.54 -2.94
C TYR A 365 1.45 2.65 -2.19
N LEU A 366 1.84 1.96 -1.12
CA LEU A 366 0.88 1.31 -0.21
C LEU A 366 -0.09 2.30 0.43
N LEU A 367 0.22 3.60 0.44
CA LEU A 367 -0.65 4.65 0.95
C LEU A 367 -1.61 5.22 -0.10
N TRP A 368 -1.46 4.86 -1.38
CA TRP A 368 -2.31 5.37 -2.46
C TRP A 368 -3.82 5.13 -2.24
N PRO A 369 -4.24 3.95 -1.76
CA PRO A 369 -5.66 3.67 -1.48
C PRO A 369 -6.28 4.55 -0.38
N VAL A 370 -5.46 5.24 0.42
CA VAL A 370 -5.88 6.06 1.57
C VAL A 370 -5.35 7.49 1.52
N LEU A 371 -5.00 8.00 0.33
CA LEU A 371 -4.39 9.33 0.16
C LEU A 371 -5.19 10.47 0.78
N GLU A 372 -6.51 10.34 0.90
CA GLU A 372 -7.34 11.33 1.57
C GLU A 372 -6.98 11.53 3.06
N LYS A 373 -6.32 10.54 3.67
CA LYS A 373 -5.83 10.54 5.04
C LYS A 373 -4.36 10.98 5.15
N VAL A 374 -3.65 11.08 4.02
CA VAL A 374 -2.20 11.31 3.98
C VAL A 374 -1.90 12.76 3.69
N ARG A 375 -1.06 13.38 4.53
CA ARG A 375 -0.49 14.70 4.29
C ARG A 375 1.03 14.60 4.15
N TRP A 376 1.55 15.16 3.08
CA TRP A 376 2.97 15.20 2.77
C TRP A 376 3.51 16.59 3.11
N LEU A 377 4.30 16.69 4.17
CA LEU A 377 5.02 17.91 4.50
C LEU A 377 6.41 17.80 3.89
N ILE A 378 6.71 18.68 2.93
CA ILE A 378 7.97 18.65 2.20
C ILE A 378 8.69 20.00 2.23
N ASP A 379 10.02 19.99 2.29
CA ASP A 379 10.78 21.24 2.17
C ASP A 379 11.04 21.60 0.70
N GLN A 380 11.54 22.82 0.48
CA GLN A 380 11.81 23.33 -0.85
C GLN A 380 12.83 22.48 -1.62
N ASP A 381 13.84 21.94 -0.93
CA ASP A 381 14.87 21.11 -1.55
C ASP A 381 14.33 19.75 -2.00
N ALA A 382 13.50 19.09 -1.19
CA ALA A 382 12.83 17.86 -1.56
C ALA A 382 11.81 18.09 -2.70
N ALA A 383 11.18 19.27 -2.75
CA ALA A 383 10.23 19.63 -3.81
C ALA A 383 10.90 19.95 -5.17
N ALA A 384 12.22 20.08 -5.23
CA ALA A 384 12.93 20.72 -6.35
C ALA A 384 12.72 20.07 -7.73
N LEU A 385 12.39 18.77 -7.77
CA LEU A 385 12.16 18.02 -9.01
C LEU A 385 10.69 17.73 -9.30
N LEU A 386 9.75 18.23 -8.49
CA LEU A 386 8.33 18.06 -8.75
C LEU A 386 7.85 18.95 -9.91
N PRO A 387 7.03 18.44 -10.83
CA PRO A 387 6.48 19.26 -11.90
C PRO A 387 5.49 20.29 -11.37
N GLN A 388 5.35 21.41 -12.08
CA GLN A 388 4.43 22.50 -11.69
C GLN A 388 2.98 22.03 -11.58
N THR A 389 2.57 21.02 -12.34
CA THR A 389 1.24 20.42 -12.24
C THR A 389 0.96 19.81 -10.87
N VAL A 390 1.97 19.26 -10.21
CA VAL A 390 1.88 18.73 -8.83
C VAL A 390 1.97 19.87 -7.82
N LEU A 391 2.88 20.82 -8.04
CA LEU A 391 3.09 21.98 -7.16
C LEU A 391 1.88 22.94 -7.12
N ASN A 392 1.12 23.05 -8.21
CA ASN A 392 -0.07 23.91 -8.24
C ASN A 392 -1.24 23.36 -7.40
N ASN A 393 -1.23 22.06 -7.08
CA ASN A 393 -2.18 21.43 -6.17
C ASN A 393 -1.66 21.36 -4.72
N THR A 394 -0.58 22.09 -4.43
CA THR A 394 0.10 22.11 -3.13
C THR A 394 -0.29 23.37 -2.35
N GLU A 395 -0.65 23.23 -1.08
CA GLU A 395 -0.80 24.39 -0.19
C GLU A 395 0.59 25.00 0.04
N GLN A 396 0.80 26.26 -0.36
CA GLN A 396 2.02 27.00 -0.04
C GLN A 396 1.82 27.73 1.28
N HIS A 397 2.69 27.48 2.25
CA HIS A 397 2.76 28.25 3.49
C HIS A 397 4.13 28.92 3.57
N GLU A 398 4.12 30.27 3.59
CA GLU A 398 5.30 31.12 3.74
C GLU A 398 5.96 30.98 5.12
#